data_AF-A0A1H6K7A5-F1
#
_entry.id   AF-A0A1H6K7A5-F1
#
_cell.length_a   1.000
_cell.length_b   1.000
_cell.length_c   1.000
_cell.angle_alpha   90.00
_cell.angle_beta   90.00
_cell.angle_gamma   90.00
#
_symmetry.space_group_name_H-M   'P 1'
#
loop_
_entity.id
_entity.type
_entity.pdbx_description
1 polymer ?
#
loop_
_entity_poly.entity_id
_entity_poly.type
_entity_poly.pdbx_seq_one_letter_code
_entity_poly.pdbx_strand_id
1 'polypeptide(L)'
;MTFGIVLRRGITGIAIAGVLIGGSVAPGVADPEPQPVAADAPPPPAGEAPPPPPPDGAVASTPPAVTETPDGWRLELGAKDETQAPIPPLTTALSSREYVVGGTYTGSVTGPGDDEPPHGTLEVGYEIGCGIDMSTSNGVSLTGTAGINPSIGLIGTDFISPFPDGLVPGLGGNIGGGITVGLKPGLVNVIPVTKKEYTGAEPWVMVSNFRVKIDGCVGESFIRSYAFLSRSTEMSDAIVAWYGVTKKV
;
A
#
# COMPACT_ATOMS: atom_id res chain seq x y z
N MET A 1 -6.80 25.86 60.32
CA MET A 1 -8.21 26.10 59.96
C MET A 1 -8.38 25.67 58.51
N THR A 2 -8.92 24.48 58.34
CA THR A 2 -8.98 23.72 57.09
C THR A 2 -10.25 24.12 56.33
N PHE A 3 -10.10 24.70 55.15
CA PHE A 3 -11.24 25.00 54.26
C PHE A 3 -11.52 23.77 53.39
N GLY A 4 -12.66 23.13 53.62
CA GLY A 4 -13.14 21.98 52.87
C GLY A 4 -13.67 22.39 51.49
N ILE A 5 -13.16 21.74 50.44
CA ILE A 5 -13.68 21.85 49.08
C ILE A 5 -14.73 20.75 48.89
N VAL A 6 -15.97 21.19 48.66
CA VAL A 6 -17.15 20.37 48.46
C VAL A 6 -17.12 19.71 47.06
N LEU A 7 -17.11 18.38 47.04
CA LEU A 7 -17.20 17.53 45.87
C LEU A 7 -18.65 17.51 45.34
N ARG A 8 -18.95 18.26 44.28
CA ARG A 8 -20.23 18.18 43.56
C ARG A 8 -20.24 16.96 42.63
N ARG A 9 -20.97 15.92 43.03
CA ARG A 9 -21.37 14.79 42.18
C ARG A 9 -22.43 15.27 41.17
N GLY A 10 -22.07 15.39 39.90
CA GLY A 10 -22.99 15.58 38.79
C GLY A 10 -23.37 14.22 38.20
N ILE A 11 -24.62 13.79 38.41
CA ILE A 11 -25.23 12.65 37.72
C ILE A 11 -26.01 13.22 36.54
N THR A 12 -25.51 13.04 35.32
CA THR A 12 -26.24 13.39 34.10
C THR A 12 -26.83 12.11 33.50
N GLY A 13 -28.10 11.84 33.82
CA GLY A 13 -28.90 10.82 33.14
C GLY A 13 -29.38 11.35 31.79
N ILE A 14 -29.03 10.65 30.71
CA ILE A 14 -29.56 10.91 29.37
C ILE A 14 -30.81 10.04 29.22
N ALA A 15 -31.97 10.70 29.18
CA ALA A 15 -33.25 10.10 28.83
C ALA A 15 -33.33 9.94 27.30
N ILE A 16 -33.50 8.70 26.84
CA ILE A 16 -33.81 8.39 25.44
C ILE A 16 -35.33 8.49 25.28
N ALA A 17 -35.80 9.59 24.69
CA ALA A 17 -37.20 9.75 24.30
C ALA A 17 -37.41 9.16 22.89
N GLY A 18 -38.19 8.08 22.82
CA GLY A 18 -38.57 7.42 21.58
C GLY A 18 -39.59 8.23 20.78
N VAL A 19 -39.32 8.40 19.49
CA VAL A 19 -40.25 8.96 18.50
C VAL A 19 -40.79 7.80 17.65
N LEU A 20 -42.08 7.49 17.82
CA LEU A 20 -42.84 6.45 17.12
C LEU A 20 -43.56 7.02 15.90
N ILE A 21 -42.86 7.23 14.79
CA ILE A 21 -43.53 7.56 13.52
C ILE A 21 -43.95 6.25 12.85
N GLY A 22 -45.27 6.05 12.79
CA GLY A 22 -45.91 4.95 12.07
C GLY A 22 -45.71 5.10 10.57
N GLY A 23 -45.26 4.01 9.94
CA GLY A 23 -45.22 3.82 8.50
C GLY A 23 -45.76 2.44 8.18
N SER A 24 -46.84 2.40 7.42
CA SER A 24 -47.58 1.22 6.98
C SER A 24 -46.71 0.31 6.11
N VAL A 25 -46.66 -0.98 6.44
CA VAL A 25 -46.12 -2.05 5.60
C VAL A 25 -47.08 -2.36 4.45
N ALA A 26 -46.61 -2.22 3.21
CA ALA A 26 -47.22 -2.84 2.03
C ALA A 26 -46.20 -3.83 1.44
N PRO A 27 -46.62 -5.05 1.03
CA PRO A 27 -45.72 -5.98 0.36
C PRO A 27 -45.69 -5.64 -1.14
N GLY A 28 -44.64 -4.95 -1.58
CA GLY A 28 -44.39 -4.66 -2.99
C GLY A 28 -43.41 -5.66 -3.57
N VAL A 29 -43.93 -6.63 -4.34
CA VAL A 29 -43.14 -7.43 -5.30
C VAL A 29 -42.87 -6.52 -6.49
N ALA A 30 -41.60 -6.24 -6.81
CA ALA A 30 -41.21 -5.64 -8.09
C ALA A 30 -39.76 -6.01 -8.40
N ASP A 31 -39.62 -7.08 -9.17
CA ASP A 31 -38.46 -7.35 -10.02
C ASP A 31 -38.41 -6.23 -11.08
N PRO A 32 -37.32 -5.46 -11.26
CA PRO A 32 -37.24 -4.52 -12.35
C PRO A 32 -36.96 -5.29 -13.64
N GLU A 33 -38.01 -5.55 -14.42
CA GLU A 33 -37.88 -5.85 -15.84
C GLU A 33 -37.03 -4.76 -16.52
N PRO A 34 -36.01 -5.12 -17.32
CA PRO A 34 -35.22 -4.12 -18.04
C PRO A 34 -36.10 -3.41 -19.07
N GLN A 35 -36.30 -2.10 -18.90
CA GLN A 35 -36.92 -1.27 -19.93
C GLN A 35 -36.00 -1.23 -21.17
N PRO A 36 -36.56 -1.29 -22.40
CA PRO A 36 -35.77 -1.30 -23.62
C PRO A 36 -35.19 0.10 -23.82
N VAL A 37 -33.88 0.24 -23.67
CA VAL A 37 -33.18 1.42 -24.14
C VAL A 37 -33.29 1.44 -25.66
N ALA A 38 -33.96 2.47 -26.17
CA ALA A 38 -34.05 2.76 -27.59
C ALA A 38 -32.64 2.86 -28.17
N ALA A 39 -32.31 1.92 -29.06
CA ALA A 39 -31.11 1.95 -29.86
C ALA A 39 -31.29 3.01 -30.96
N ASP A 40 -30.67 4.17 -30.79
CA ASP A 40 -30.46 5.09 -31.92
C ASP A 40 -29.07 5.75 -31.88
N ALA A 41 -28.06 4.97 -31.45
CA ALA A 41 -26.67 5.27 -31.78
C ALA A 41 -26.37 4.64 -33.15
N PRO A 42 -25.82 5.41 -34.13
CA PRO A 42 -25.40 4.84 -35.40
C PRO A 42 -24.41 3.68 -35.15
N PRO A 43 -24.54 2.55 -35.85
CA PRO A 43 -23.59 1.45 -35.69
C PRO A 43 -22.17 1.96 -35.97
N PRO A 44 -21.17 1.56 -35.17
CA PRO A 44 -19.78 1.84 -35.47
C PRO A 44 -19.46 1.34 -36.88
N PRO A 45 -18.58 2.03 -37.64
CA PRO A 45 -18.22 1.60 -38.98
C PRO A 45 -17.81 0.12 -38.95
N ALA A 46 -18.45 -0.68 -39.79
CA ALA A 46 -18.16 -2.10 -39.92
C ALA A 46 -16.73 -2.25 -40.44
N GLY A 47 -15.78 -2.53 -39.54
CA GLY A 47 -14.38 -2.71 -39.93
C GLY A 47 -13.38 -2.80 -38.79
N GLU A 48 -13.54 -2.05 -37.70
CA GLU A 48 -12.64 -2.19 -36.56
C GLU A 48 -13.12 -3.32 -35.63
N ALA A 49 -12.43 -4.46 -35.69
CA ALA A 49 -12.45 -5.41 -34.59
C ALA A 49 -12.12 -4.66 -33.28
N PRO A 50 -12.72 -5.02 -32.14
CA PRO A 50 -12.26 -4.54 -30.84
C PRO A 50 -10.74 -4.73 -30.76
N PRO A 51 -9.98 -3.74 -30.26
CA PRO A 51 -8.54 -3.94 -30.07
C PRO A 51 -8.34 -5.25 -29.32
N PRO A 52 -7.41 -6.10 -29.77
CA PRO A 52 -7.20 -7.40 -29.13
C PRO A 52 -7.02 -7.17 -27.63
N PRO A 53 -7.59 -8.05 -26.77
CA PRO A 53 -7.35 -7.95 -25.35
C PRO A 53 -5.83 -7.83 -25.14
N PRO A 54 -5.38 -6.87 -24.33
CA PRO A 54 -3.95 -6.66 -24.16
C PRO A 54 -3.29 -7.99 -23.76
N PRO A 55 -2.09 -8.32 -24.28
CA PRO A 55 -1.39 -9.53 -23.87
C PRO A 55 -1.31 -9.58 -22.35
N ASP A 56 -1.38 -10.78 -21.75
CA ASP A 56 -1.46 -10.94 -20.29
C ASP A 56 -0.52 -9.97 -19.56
N GLY A 57 -1.12 -9.03 -18.83
CA GLY A 57 -0.40 -8.01 -18.07
C GLY A 57 -0.34 -6.61 -18.69
N ALA A 58 -0.70 -6.36 -19.94
CA ALA A 58 -0.61 -5.01 -20.50
C ALA A 58 -1.46 -3.97 -19.75
N VAL A 59 -0.95 -2.75 -19.68
CA VAL A 59 -1.48 -1.64 -18.88
C VAL A 59 -1.53 -0.38 -19.74
N ALA A 60 -2.59 0.40 -19.58
CA ALA A 60 -2.70 1.71 -20.22
C ALA A 60 -1.72 2.70 -19.58
N SER A 61 -0.98 3.42 -20.42
CA SER A 61 -0.15 4.54 -19.96
C SER A 61 -1.00 5.80 -19.76
N THR A 62 -0.72 6.53 -18.69
CA THR A 62 -1.30 7.87 -18.50
C THR A 62 -0.70 8.86 -19.50
N PRO A 63 -1.39 9.98 -19.79
CA PRO A 63 -0.83 11.02 -20.66
C PRO A 63 0.55 11.49 -20.19
N PRO A 64 1.44 11.93 -21.10
CA PRO A 64 2.74 12.46 -20.74
C PRO A 64 2.65 13.63 -19.75
N ALA A 65 3.58 13.67 -18.81
CA ALA A 65 3.76 14.79 -17.90
C ALA A 65 4.63 15.84 -18.58
N VAL A 66 4.21 17.11 -18.52
CA VAL A 66 4.91 18.22 -19.16
C VAL A 66 5.14 19.32 -18.13
N THR A 67 6.35 19.87 -18.13
CA THR A 67 6.73 21.02 -17.29
C THR A 67 7.55 22.01 -18.10
N GLU A 68 7.28 23.29 -17.90
CA GLU A 68 8.12 24.39 -18.37
C GLU A 68 9.02 24.90 -17.24
N THR A 69 10.26 25.25 -17.59
CA THR A 69 11.27 25.72 -16.63
C THR A 69 11.45 27.23 -16.74
N PRO A 70 11.92 27.91 -15.66
CA PRO A 70 12.10 29.37 -15.67
C PRO A 70 13.07 29.89 -16.74
N ASP A 71 14.01 29.07 -17.20
CA ASP A 71 14.95 29.37 -18.28
C ASP A 71 14.41 29.03 -19.68
N GLY A 72 13.10 28.77 -19.81
CA GLY A 72 12.40 28.64 -21.08
C GLY A 72 12.47 27.26 -21.73
N TRP A 73 12.86 26.22 -20.99
CA TRP A 73 12.85 24.84 -21.51
C TRP A 73 11.55 24.14 -21.20
N ARG A 74 11.19 23.20 -22.07
CA ARG A 74 10.08 22.28 -21.91
C ARG A 74 10.60 20.85 -21.74
N LEU A 75 10.21 20.21 -20.65
CA LEU A 75 10.46 18.81 -20.39
C LEU A 75 9.14 18.05 -20.52
N GLU A 76 9.15 16.94 -21.24
CA GLU A 76 8.02 16.04 -21.40
C GLU A 76 8.47 14.61 -21.13
N LEU A 77 7.68 13.84 -20.39
CA LEU A 77 7.98 12.47 -20.01
C LEU A 77 6.72 11.62 -20.07
N GLY A 78 6.81 10.47 -20.73
CA GLY A 78 5.73 9.51 -20.80
C GLY A 78 6.22 8.09 -20.96
N ALA A 79 5.25 7.17 -20.99
CA ALA A 79 5.49 5.76 -21.25
C ALA A 79 4.53 5.23 -22.32
N LYS A 80 4.89 4.10 -22.91
CA LYS A 80 4.05 3.32 -23.81
C LYS A 80 4.38 1.83 -23.70
N ASP A 81 3.49 1.01 -24.25
CA ASP A 81 3.64 -0.44 -24.34
C ASP A 81 3.92 -1.09 -22.97
N GLU A 82 3.28 -0.57 -21.92
CA GLU A 82 3.50 -1.02 -20.54
C GLU A 82 2.86 -2.37 -20.27
N THR A 83 3.58 -3.21 -19.51
CA THR A 83 3.11 -4.50 -19.05
C THR A 83 3.42 -4.70 -17.56
N GLN A 84 2.48 -5.32 -16.86
CA GLN A 84 2.49 -5.63 -15.44
C GLN A 84 1.70 -6.93 -15.22
N ALA A 85 2.38 -8.07 -15.29
CA ALA A 85 1.79 -9.40 -15.12
C ALA A 85 2.18 -10.01 -13.76
N PRO A 86 1.23 -10.44 -12.91
CA PRO A 86 1.57 -11.23 -11.72
C PRO A 86 2.16 -12.57 -12.11
N ILE A 87 3.16 -13.01 -11.35
CA ILE A 87 3.72 -14.36 -11.45
C ILE A 87 3.77 -15.02 -10.07
N PRO A 88 3.81 -16.36 -10.01
CA PRO A 88 4.01 -17.07 -8.75
C PRO A 88 5.30 -16.60 -8.06
N PRO A 89 5.25 -16.19 -6.78
CA PRO A 89 6.45 -15.77 -6.07
C PRO A 89 7.46 -16.90 -5.96
N LEU A 90 8.74 -16.60 -6.21
CA LEU A 90 9.82 -17.59 -6.12
C LEU A 90 9.95 -18.21 -4.72
N THR A 91 9.59 -17.46 -3.67
CA THR A 91 9.60 -17.92 -2.28
C THR A 91 8.40 -18.81 -1.93
N THR A 92 7.39 -18.89 -2.80
CA THR A 92 6.09 -19.56 -2.57
C THR A 92 5.30 -19.04 -1.36
N ALA A 93 5.76 -17.95 -0.75
CA ALA A 93 5.10 -17.37 0.41
C ALA A 93 3.79 -16.69 0.00
N LEU A 94 2.70 -16.99 0.71
CA LEU A 94 1.38 -16.39 0.46
C LEU A 94 1.35 -14.87 0.69
N SER A 95 2.31 -14.37 1.48
CA SER A 95 2.54 -12.95 1.74
C SER A 95 3.54 -12.31 0.77
N SER A 96 3.99 -13.01 -0.27
CA SER A 96 4.86 -12.42 -1.30
C SER A 96 4.07 -12.13 -2.57
N ARG A 97 4.46 -11.07 -3.28
CA ARG A 97 3.94 -10.71 -4.60
C ARG A 97 5.11 -10.52 -5.54
N GLU A 98 5.01 -11.08 -6.74
CA GLU A 98 6.03 -10.97 -7.77
C GLU A 98 5.34 -10.63 -9.10
N TYR A 99 5.97 -9.75 -9.87
CA TYR A 99 5.46 -9.31 -11.16
C TYR A 99 6.57 -9.33 -12.20
N VAL A 100 6.18 -9.65 -13.43
CA VAL A 100 6.98 -9.37 -14.62
C VAL A 100 6.45 -8.07 -15.22
N VAL A 101 7.34 -7.10 -15.36
CA VAL A 101 7.02 -5.76 -15.83
C VAL A 101 7.83 -5.37 -17.07
N GLY A 102 7.26 -4.46 -17.85
CA GLY A 102 7.87 -3.90 -19.04
C GLY A 102 7.22 -2.58 -19.44
N GLY A 103 7.85 -1.90 -20.38
CA GLY A 103 7.40 -0.62 -20.90
C GLY A 103 8.54 0.15 -21.55
N THR A 104 8.19 1.09 -22.43
CA THR A 104 9.16 2.03 -23.01
C THR A 104 8.85 3.42 -22.48
N TYR A 105 9.84 4.02 -21.83
CA TYR A 105 9.76 5.34 -21.21
C TYR A 105 10.58 6.30 -22.06
N THR A 106 9.95 7.41 -22.46
CA THR A 106 10.53 8.39 -23.39
C THR A 106 10.43 9.78 -22.79
N GLY A 107 11.56 10.48 -22.75
CA GLY A 107 11.63 11.89 -22.44
C GLY A 107 11.81 12.73 -23.71
N SER A 108 11.36 13.99 -23.66
CA SER A 108 11.66 15.02 -24.65
C SER A 108 12.07 16.30 -23.92
N VAL A 109 13.16 16.90 -24.35
CA VAL A 109 13.73 18.11 -23.74
C VAL A 109 14.00 19.13 -24.84
N THR A 110 13.20 20.19 -24.88
CA THR A 110 13.22 21.21 -25.93
C THR A 110 13.45 22.59 -25.33
N GLY A 111 14.31 23.39 -25.93
CA GLY A 111 14.74 24.67 -25.38
C GLY A 111 14.91 25.77 -26.42
N PRO A 112 15.17 27.01 -25.97
CA PRO A 112 15.25 28.20 -26.82
C PRO A 112 16.53 28.32 -27.66
N GLY A 113 17.46 27.36 -27.61
CA GLY A 113 18.70 27.38 -28.39
C GLY A 113 19.26 25.98 -28.65
N ASP A 114 20.08 25.87 -29.70
CA ASP A 114 20.68 24.62 -30.21
C ASP A 114 22.18 24.50 -29.88
N ASP A 115 22.72 25.38 -29.02
CA ASP A 115 24.16 25.53 -28.83
C ASP A 115 24.81 24.40 -28.01
N GLU A 116 24.07 23.75 -27.10
CA GLU A 116 24.53 22.58 -26.35
C GLU A 116 23.41 21.55 -26.20
N PRO A 117 23.65 20.26 -26.51
CA PRO A 117 22.67 19.21 -26.27
C PRO A 117 22.26 19.14 -24.78
N PRO A 118 20.95 19.07 -24.48
CA PRO A 118 20.52 18.93 -23.10
C PRO A 118 21.03 17.61 -22.52
N HIS A 119 21.41 17.64 -21.25
CA HIS A 119 21.86 16.45 -20.55
C HIS A 119 21.18 16.35 -19.20
N GLY A 120 21.25 15.17 -18.58
CA GLY A 120 20.66 14.93 -17.27
C GLY A 120 20.39 13.44 -17.05
N THR A 121 19.34 13.10 -16.31
CA THR A 121 19.03 11.72 -15.94
C THR A 121 17.59 11.33 -16.24
N LEU A 122 17.41 10.12 -16.76
CA LEU A 122 16.12 9.46 -16.89
C LEU A 122 16.11 8.25 -15.93
N GLU A 123 15.36 8.38 -14.84
CA GLU A 123 15.11 7.30 -13.88
C GLU A 123 13.76 6.67 -14.16
N VAL A 124 13.71 5.34 -14.11
CA VAL A 124 12.49 4.56 -14.29
C VAL A 124 12.41 3.51 -13.19
N GLY A 125 11.22 3.31 -12.65
CA GLY A 125 10.97 2.23 -11.71
C GLY A 125 9.50 1.91 -11.52
N TYR A 126 9.22 1.12 -10.50
CA TYR A 126 7.87 0.71 -10.13
C TYR A 126 7.65 0.92 -8.64
N GLU A 127 6.45 1.37 -8.30
CA GLU A 127 5.98 1.44 -6.93
C GLU A 127 5.03 0.28 -6.68
N ILE A 128 5.25 -0.45 -5.58
CA ILE A 128 4.35 -1.51 -5.14
C ILE A 128 3.78 -1.12 -3.77
N GLY A 129 2.47 -0.90 -3.74
CA GLY A 129 1.70 -0.67 -2.52
C GLY A 129 1.13 -1.98 -1.97
N CYS A 130 1.34 -2.22 -0.68
CA CYS A 130 0.70 -3.31 0.05
C CYS A 130 -0.36 -2.75 0.97
N GLY A 131 -1.57 -3.32 0.98
CA GLY A 131 -2.61 -2.89 1.92
C GLY A 131 -2.22 -3.12 3.38
N ILE A 132 -1.49 -4.20 3.64
CA ILE A 132 -0.99 -4.59 4.97
C ILE A 132 0.48 -5.00 4.82
N ASP A 133 1.37 -4.37 5.59
CA ASP A 133 2.79 -4.70 5.63
C ASP A 133 3.13 -5.58 6.85
N MET A 134 3.52 -6.82 6.55
CA MET A 134 4.04 -7.80 7.51
C MET A 134 5.56 -7.97 7.41
N SER A 135 6.24 -7.34 6.44
CA SER A 135 7.69 -7.46 6.28
C SER A 135 8.47 -6.78 7.40
N THR A 136 7.92 -5.70 7.96
CA THR A 136 8.55 -4.91 9.03
C THR A 136 7.90 -5.12 10.41
N SER A 137 6.85 -5.94 10.48
CA SER A 137 6.16 -6.23 11.72
C SER A 137 6.58 -7.60 12.28
N ASN A 138 6.36 -7.83 13.57
CA ASN A 138 6.54 -9.16 14.19
C ASN A 138 5.54 -10.23 13.65
N GLY A 139 4.72 -9.86 12.66
CA GLY A 139 3.69 -10.70 12.07
C GLY A 139 2.79 -11.29 13.13
N VAL A 140 2.64 -12.61 13.09
CA VAL A 140 1.95 -13.38 14.13
C VAL A 140 3.01 -14.07 14.98
N SER A 141 3.17 -13.61 16.23
CA SER A 141 4.06 -14.24 17.20
C SER A 141 3.25 -15.10 18.16
N LEU A 142 3.61 -16.38 18.23
CA LEU A 142 3.06 -17.33 19.20
C LEU A 142 4.09 -17.51 20.31
N THR A 143 3.75 -17.02 21.49
CA THR A 143 4.54 -17.23 22.71
C THR A 143 3.87 -18.30 23.55
N GLY A 144 4.61 -19.35 23.90
CA GLY A 144 4.20 -20.36 24.87
C GLY A 144 5.18 -20.40 26.03
N THR A 145 4.67 -20.40 27.26
CA THR A 145 5.45 -20.65 28.48
C THR A 145 4.85 -21.84 29.20
N ALA A 146 5.71 -22.80 29.54
CA ALA A 146 5.36 -23.90 30.42
C ALA A 146 6.50 -24.03 31.44
N GLY A 147 6.16 -24.02 32.73
CA GLY A 147 7.13 -24.03 33.81
C GLY A 147 6.60 -24.81 35.01
N ILE A 148 7.53 -25.40 35.76
CA ILE A 148 7.26 -25.99 37.06
C ILE A 148 7.99 -25.11 38.07
N ASN A 149 7.23 -24.51 38.98
CA ASN A 149 7.72 -23.65 40.03
C ASN A 149 7.68 -24.42 41.34
N PRO A 150 8.82 -24.92 41.84
CA PRO A 150 8.91 -25.41 43.20
C PRO A 150 8.74 -24.23 44.15
N SER A 151 7.81 -24.35 45.09
CA SER A 151 7.61 -23.37 46.16
C SER A 151 7.81 -24.04 47.51
N ILE A 152 8.25 -23.28 48.51
CA ILE A 152 8.29 -23.74 49.89
C ILE A 152 7.30 -22.89 50.67
N GLY A 153 6.20 -23.51 51.11
CA GLY A 153 5.24 -22.89 52.00
C GLY A 153 5.74 -22.96 53.45
N LEU A 154 5.66 -21.84 54.17
CA LEU A 154 5.89 -21.80 55.62
C LEU A 154 4.56 -22.02 56.33
N ILE A 155 4.50 -23.03 57.17
CA ILE A 155 3.34 -23.31 58.02
C ILE A 155 3.67 -22.95 59.47
N GLY A 156 2.68 -22.42 60.20
CA GLY A 156 2.80 -22.15 61.64
C GLY A 156 3.54 -20.88 62.02
N THR A 157 3.68 -19.88 61.14
CA THR A 157 4.14 -18.55 61.56
C THR A 157 2.98 -17.78 62.20
N ASP A 158 3.04 -17.56 63.52
CA ASP A 158 2.06 -16.77 64.28
C ASP A 158 2.75 -15.59 64.99
N PHE A 159 1.99 -14.57 65.39
CA PHE A 159 2.49 -13.32 65.96
C PHE A 159 3.29 -13.49 67.26
N ILE A 160 3.18 -14.66 67.91
CA ILE A 160 3.81 -14.97 69.20
C ILE A 160 5.17 -15.66 69.00
N SER A 161 5.38 -16.38 67.89
CA SER A 161 6.65 -17.03 67.55
C SER A 161 6.98 -16.80 66.08
N PRO A 162 7.95 -15.92 65.76
CA PRO A 162 8.27 -15.58 64.37
C PRO A 162 9.04 -16.69 63.63
N PHE A 163 9.27 -17.84 64.27
CA PHE A 163 9.96 -18.98 63.67
C PHE A 163 8.95 -19.97 63.09
N PRO A 164 9.12 -20.40 61.82
CA PRO A 164 8.17 -21.30 61.16
C PRO A 164 8.22 -22.72 61.77
N ASP A 165 7.07 -23.28 62.13
CA ASP A 165 6.93 -24.62 62.70
C ASP A 165 7.13 -25.75 61.67
N GLY A 166 7.13 -25.43 60.37
CA GLY A 166 7.41 -26.41 59.33
C GLY A 166 7.56 -25.83 57.94
N LEU A 167 8.29 -26.55 57.10
CA LEU A 167 8.45 -26.28 55.66
C LEU A 167 7.65 -27.32 54.88
N VAL A 168 6.74 -26.87 54.02
CA VAL A 168 6.00 -27.75 53.10
C VAL A 168 6.47 -27.49 51.68
N PRO A 169 7.12 -28.46 51.02
CA PRO A 169 7.45 -28.33 49.61
C PRO A 169 6.18 -28.44 48.75
N GLY A 170 5.97 -27.43 47.92
CA GLY A 170 4.93 -27.36 46.91
C GLY A 170 5.52 -27.43 45.50
N LEU A 171 4.79 -28.04 44.58
CA LEU A 171 5.11 -28.04 43.15
C LEU A 171 3.91 -27.48 42.41
N GLY A 172 4.07 -26.28 41.85
CA GLY A 172 3.05 -25.64 41.01
C GLY A 172 3.50 -25.64 39.55
N GLY A 173 2.58 -25.90 38.62
CA GLY A 173 2.83 -25.70 37.20
C GLY A 173 2.25 -24.36 36.73
N ASN A 174 2.95 -23.64 35.86
CA ASN A 174 2.36 -22.58 35.05
C ASN A 174 2.35 -23.03 33.58
N ILE A 175 1.21 -22.83 32.93
CA ILE A 175 1.10 -22.92 31.48
C ILE A 175 0.43 -21.65 31.00
N GLY A 176 1.06 -20.97 30.04
CA GLY A 176 0.60 -19.71 29.49
C GLY A 176 0.89 -19.69 28.00
N GLY A 177 -0.03 -19.12 27.23
CA GLY A 177 0.15 -18.88 25.81
C GLY A 177 -0.31 -17.48 25.47
N GLY A 178 0.30 -16.87 24.48
CA GLY A 178 -0.09 -15.58 23.94
C GLY A 178 0.08 -15.58 22.43
N ILE A 179 -0.90 -15.01 21.73
CA ILE A 179 -0.79 -14.69 20.31
C ILE A 179 -0.71 -13.17 20.24
N THR A 180 0.37 -12.63 19.70
CA THR A 180 0.46 -11.20 19.38
C THR A 180 0.47 -11.03 17.87
N VAL A 181 -0.39 -10.13 17.39
CA VAL A 181 -0.50 -9.79 15.97
C VAL A 181 -0.01 -8.37 15.80
N GLY A 182 1.17 -8.22 15.20
CA GLY A 182 1.69 -6.94 14.76
C GLY A 182 1.46 -6.80 13.27
N LEU A 183 0.53 -5.93 12.87
CA LEU A 183 0.34 -5.54 11.47
C LEU A 183 0.56 -4.04 11.37
N LYS A 184 1.38 -3.61 10.41
CA LYS A 184 1.60 -2.20 10.11
C LYS A 184 0.65 -1.77 8.97
N PRO A 185 0.12 -0.53 9.01
CA PRO A 185 -0.57 0.04 7.86
C PRO A 185 0.29 -0.03 6.60
N GLY A 186 -0.37 -0.20 5.45
CA GLY A 186 0.26 -0.38 4.15
C GLY A 186 1.40 0.61 3.84
N LEU A 187 2.46 0.08 3.24
CA LEU A 187 3.62 0.83 2.76
C LEU A 187 3.65 0.78 1.23
N VAL A 188 4.17 1.86 0.61
CA VAL A 188 4.58 1.88 -0.79
C VAL A 188 6.09 1.64 -0.85
N ASN A 189 6.50 0.58 -1.55
CA ASN A 189 7.90 0.29 -1.81
C ASN A 189 8.28 0.76 -3.21
N VAL A 190 9.34 1.56 -3.31
CA VAL A 190 9.88 2.08 -4.57
C VAL A 190 10.98 1.16 -5.05
N ILE A 191 10.84 0.60 -6.24
CA ILE A 191 11.81 -0.32 -6.85
C ILE A 191 12.42 0.39 -8.06
N PRO A 192 13.62 0.98 -7.91
CA PRO A 192 14.31 1.61 -9.03
C PRO A 192 14.82 0.53 -9.98
N VAL A 193 14.50 0.66 -11.27
CA VAL A 193 14.94 -0.28 -12.30
C VAL A 193 16.24 0.20 -12.92
N THR A 194 16.27 1.47 -13.34
CA THR A 194 17.46 2.06 -13.91
C THR A 194 17.46 3.57 -13.76
N LYS A 195 18.65 4.14 -13.72
CA LYS A 195 18.90 5.57 -13.81
C LYS A 195 19.91 5.78 -14.91
N LYS A 196 19.47 6.34 -16.04
CA LYS A 196 20.28 6.54 -17.23
C LYS A 196 20.67 8.01 -17.34
N GLU A 197 21.98 8.28 -17.28
CA GLU A 197 22.51 9.57 -17.73
C GLU A 197 22.41 9.67 -19.25
N TYR A 198 21.97 10.83 -19.74
CA TYR A 198 21.76 11.07 -21.16
C TYR A 198 22.35 12.42 -21.60
N THR A 199 22.64 12.49 -22.90
CA THR A 199 22.95 13.71 -23.64
C THR A 199 22.15 13.66 -24.93
N GLY A 200 21.40 14.72 -25.23
CA GLY A 200 20.46 14.80 -26.34
C GLY A 200 19.01 15.04 -25.89
N ALA A 201 18.17 15.46 -26.84
CA ALA A 201 16.80 15.90 -26.57
C ALA A 201 15.80 14.77 -26.27
N GLU A 202 16.04 13.55 -26.76
CA GLU A 202 15.07 12.44 -26.70
C GLU A 202 15.63 11.21 -25.98
N PRO A 203 15.86 11.26 -24.66
CA PRO A 203 16.28 10.08 -23.91
C PRO A 203 15.16 9.05 -23.82
N TRP A 204 15.51 7.77 -23.90
CA TRP A 204 14.57 6.68 -23.71
C TRP A 204 15.18 5.50 -22.95
N VAL A 205 14.33 4.76 -22.26
CA VAL A 205 14.65 3.51 -21.57
C VAL A 205 13.57 2.51 -21.89
N MET A 206 13.97 1.30 -22.31
CA MET A 206 13.07 0.17 -22.47
C MET A 206 13.32 -0.85 -21.37
N VAL A 207 12.26 -1.19 -20.65
CA VAL A 207 12.23 -2.25 -19.65
C VAL A 207 11.50 -3.44 -20.28
N SER A 208 12.10 -4.63 -20.20
CA SER A 208 11.50 -5.84 -20.73
C SER A 208 11.75 -7.02 -19.80
N ASN A 209 10.69 -7.78 -19.50
CA ASN A 209 10.73 -8.98 -18.68
C ASN A 209 11.43 -8.78 -17.32
N PHE A 210 11.32 -7.58 -16.75
CA PHE A 210 11.97 -7.26 -15.47
C PHE A 210 11.12 -7.81 -14.32
N ARG A 211 11.75 -8.47 -13.35
CA ARG A 211 11.04 -9.06 -12.21
C ARG A 211 11.12 -8.14 -11.01
N VAL A 212 9.96 -7.75 -10.51
CA VAL A 212 9.82 -6.98 -9.27
C VAL A 212 9.15 -7.83 -8.21
N LYS A 213 9.62 -7.72 -6.97
CA LYS A 213 9.10 -8.51 -5.85
C LYS A 213 8.88 -7.65 -4.62
N ILE A 214 7.90 -8.04 -3.82
CA ILE A 214 7.69 -7.54 -2.46
C ILE A 214 7.30 -8.70 -1.55
N ASP A 215 7.92 -8.75 -0.39
CA ASP A 215 7.64 -9.75 0.65
C ASP A 215 6.79 -9.10 1.75
N GLY A 216 6.04 -9.90 2.50
CA GLY A 216 5.20 -9.40 3.61
C GLY A 216 3.96 -8.60 3.17
N CYS A 217 3.59 -8.65 1.91
CA CYS A 217 2.39 -8.05 1.34
C CYS A 217 1.17 -8.95 1.57
N VAL A 218 0.38 -8.65 2.61
CA VAL A 218 -0.82 -9.44 2.94
C VAL A 218 -2.06 -8.80 2.32
N GLY A 219 -2.85 -9.61 1.61
CA GLY A 219 -4.09 -9.18 0.96
C GLY A 219 -3.86 -8.60 -0.43
N GLU A 220 -4.52 -7.48 -0.71
CA GLU A 220 -4.47 -6.83 -2.02
C GLU A 220 -3.16 -6.04 -2.20
N SER A 221 -2.65 -6.08 -3.43
CA SER A 221 -1.45 -5.34 -3.83
C SER A 221 -1.76 -4.42 -5.00
N PHE A 222 -1.05 -3.29 -5.03
CA PHE A 222 -1.16 -2.29 -6.06
C PHE A 222 0.22 -2.07 -6.68
N ILE A 223 0.29 -2.00 -8.00
CA ILE A 223 1.52 -1.71 -8.72
C ILE A 223 1.28 -0.54 -9.67
N ARG A 224 2.26 0.36 -9.77
CA ARG A 224 2.29 1.44 -10.76
C ARG A 224 3.73 1.70 -11.20
N SER A 225 3.89 2.15 -12.43
CA SER A 225 5.15 2.63 -12.95
C SER A 225 5.37 4.09 -12.55
N TYR A 226 6.65 4.46 -12.40
CA TYR A 226 7.06 5.84 -12.26
C TYR A 226 8.28 6.11 -13.15
N ALA A 227 8.43 7.36 -13.57
CA ALA A 227 9.63 7.84 -14.21
C ALA A 227 9.94 9.27 -13.78
N PHE A 228 11.22 9.59 -13.67
CA PHE A 228 11.72 10.93 -13.43
C PHE A 228 12.68 11.32 -14.56
N LEU A 229 12.43 12.46 -15.17
CA LEU A 229 13.32 13.05 -16.16
C LEU A 229 13.88 14.34 -15.57
N SER A 230 15.21 14.42 -15.49
CA SER A 230 15.92 15.61 -15.08
C SER A 230 16.72 16.18 -16.25
N ARG A 231 16.68 17.50 -16.41
CA ARG A 231 17.66 18.25 -17.20
C ARG A 231 18.59 18.97 -16.23
N SER A 232 19.88 18.80 -16.42
CA SER A 232 20.93 19.37 -15.60
C SER A 232 21.70 20.43 -16.35
N THR A 233 22.17 21.42 -15.60
CA THR A 233 23.05 22.51 -16.04
C THR A 233 24.07 22.77 -14.94
N GLU A 234 25.07 23.63 -15.16
CA GLU A 234 26.05 23.98 -14.11
C GLU A 234 25.41 24.65 -12.88
N MET A 235 24.23 25.26 -13.04
CA MET A 235 23.61 26.12 -12.02
C MET A 235 22.23 25.64 -11.55
N SER A 236 21.60 24.68 -12.24
CA SER A 236 20.22 24.28 -11.97
C SER A 236 19.87 22.89 -12.50
N ASP A 237 18.93 22.24 -11.80
CA ASP A 237 18.26 21.02 -12.24
C ASP A 237 16.76 21.30 -12.41
N ALA A 238 16.20 20.84 -13.52
CA ALA A 238 14.77 20.79 -13.75
C ALA A 238 14.31 19.34 -13.76
N ILE A 239 13.26 19.00 -13.00
CA ILE A 239 12.78 17.62 -12.86
C ILE A 239 11.28 17.57 -13.19
N VAL A 240 10.89 16.61 -14.02
CA VAL A 240 9.49 16.24 -14.24
C VAL A 240 9.28 14.78 -13.83
N ALA A 241 8.17 14.53 -13.15
CA ALA A 241 7.76 13.21 -12.72
C ALA A 241 6.54 12.75 -13.50
N TRP A 242 6.58 11.51 -13.97
CA TRP A 242 5.46 10.85 -14.62
C TRP A 242 5.09 9.60 -13.82
N TYR A 243 3.79 9.34 -13.73
CA TYR A 243 3.26 8.19 -13.02
C TYR A 243 2.17 7.51 -13.83
N GLY A 244 2.30 6.20 -14.02
CA GLY A 244 1.36 5.38 -14.78
C GLY A 244 0.08 5.05 -14.02
N VAL A 245 -0.78 4.26 -14.68
CA VAL A 245 -2.02 3.77 -14.08
C VAL A 245 -1.70 2.79 -12.95
N THR A 246 -2.36 2.97 -11.82
CA THR A 246 -2.29 2.01 -10.70
C THR A 246 -3.15 0.80 -11.01
N LYS A 247 -2.53 -0.38 -11.04
CA LYS A 247 -3.21 -1.67 -11.20
C LYS A 247 -3.31 -2.37 -9.86
N LYS A 248 -4.51 -2.82 -9.52
CA LYS A 248 -4.77 -3.75 -8.42
C LYS A 248 -4.54 -5.18 -8.90
N VAL A 249 -3.89 -5.99 -8.07
CA VAL A 249 -3.61 -7.41 -8.32
C VAL A 249 -3.89 -8.25 -7.09
#